data_AF-A0A662PBV3-F1
#
_entry.id   AF-A0A662PBV3-F1
#
_cell.length_a   1.000
_cell.length_b   1.000
_cell.length_c   1.000
_cell.angle_alpha   90.00
_cell.angle_beta   90.00
_cell.angle_gamma   90.00
#
_symmetry.space_group_name_H-M   'P 1'
#
loop_
_entity.id
_entity.type
_entity.pdbx_description
1 polymer ?
#
loop_
_entity_poly.entity_id
_entity_poly.type
_entity_poly.pdbx_seq_one_letter_code
_entity_poly.pdbx_strand_id
1 'polypeptide(L)'
;MKEDKIQKIADTLTPGIIACLILMIIMKPDAFLEWFKDKTMVYTIAMFFYVPIAKIIIYKKYSKNYTAPIFLGILFLIPYAIIMKLTPEDVIITLLQTIVAISVFSTLFHLIEEEIT
;
A
#
# COMPACT_ATOMS: atom_id res chain seq x y z
N MET A 1 17.39 -24.94 -1.23
CA MET A 1 15.94 -24.76 -0.90
C MET A 1 15.65 -23.69 0.16
N LYS A 2 16.34 -23.64 1.31
CA LYS A 2 16.15 -22.57 2.32
C LYS A 2 16.94 -21.29 1.95
N GLU A 3 18.14 -21.46 1.41
CA GLU A 3 18.99 -20.37 0.89
C GLU A 3 18.33 -19.65 -0.29
N ASP A 4 17.73 -20.37 -1.24
CA ASP A 4 17.03 -19.77 -2.39
C ASP A 4 15.86 -18.86 -1.99
N LYS A 5 15.16 -19.19 -0.90
CA LYS A 5 14.06 -18.35 -0.38
C LYS A 5 14.58 -17.08 0.27
N ILE A 6 15.68 -17.16 1.02
CA ILE A 6 16.30 -16.00 1.67
C ILE A 6 16.89 -15.08 0.60
N GLN A 7 17.58 -15.64 -0.41
CA GLN A 7 18.13 -14.89 -1.53
C GLN A 7 17.02 -14.15 -2.28
N LYS A 8 15.92 -14.82 -2.62
CA LYS A 8 14.78 -14.19 -3.30
C LYS A 8 14.14 -13.07 -2.48
N ILE A 9 14.03 -13.25 -1.15
CA ILE A 9 13.55 -12.20 -0.25
C ILE A 9 14.51 -11.00 -0.25
N ALA A 10 15.82 -11.26 -0.16
CA ALA A 10 16.84 -10.22 -0.21
C ALA A 10 16.79 -9.46 -1.54
N ASP A 11 16.71 -10.15 -2.67
CA ASP A 11 16.63 -9.53 -3.99
C ASP A 11 15.38 -8.64 -4.14
N THR A 12 14.26 -9.03 -3.50
CA THR A 12 13.01 -8.26 -3.55
C THR A 12 13.02 -7.06 -2.60
N LEU A 13 13.70 -7.17 -1.45
CA LEU A 13 13.74 -6.11 -0.42
C LEU A 13 14.86 -5.09 -0.67
N THR A 14 15.97 -5.51 -1.28
CA THR A 14 17.16 -4.67 -1.51
C THR A 14 16.81 -3.32 -2.18
N PRO A 15 15.99 -3.27 -3.26
CA PRO A 15 15.61 -1.99 -3.86
C PRO A 15 14.86 -1.06 -2.91
N GLY A 16 13.98 -1.62 -2.07
CA GLY A 16 13.22 -0.86 -1.07
C GLY A 16 14.11 -0.31 0.05
N ILE A 17 15.09 -1.09 0.50
CA ILE A 17 16.07 -0.66 1.51
C ILE A 17 16.94 0.48 0.94
N ILE A 18 17.42 0.33 -0.30
CA ILE A 18 18.22 1.38 -0.97
C ILE A 18 17.40 2.67 -1.11
N ALA A 19 16.15 2.58 -1.55
CA ALA A 19 15.26 3.73 -1.68
C ALA A 19 15.02 4.43 -0.32
N CYS A 20 14.81 3.66 0.76
CA CYS A 20 14.69 4.20 2.12
C CYS A 20 15.96 4.93 2.57
N LEU A 21 17.15 4.37 2.30
CA LEU A 21 18.42 5.00 2.64
C LEU A 21 18.64 6.31 1.87
N ILE A 22 18.36 6.31 0.56
CA ILE A 22 18.43 7.53 -0.26
C ILE A 22 17.46 8.59 0.27
N LEU A 23 16.23 8.21 0.58
CA LEU A 23 15.22 9.13 1.11
C LEU A 23 15.62 9.71 2.46
N MET A 24 16.23 8.91 3.34
CA MET A 24 16.77 9.35 4.62
C MET A 24 17.87 10.40 4.45
N ILE A 25 18.75 10.23 3.46
CA ILE A 25 19.81 11.20 3.14
C ILE A 25 19.19 12.51 2.63
N ILE A 26 18.21 12.44 1.72
CA ILE A 26 17.56 13.62 1.13
C ILE A 26 16.80 14.43 2.19
N MET A 27 16.02 13.75 3.03
CA MET A 27 15.14 14.42 4.00
C MET A 27 15.84 14.84 5.30
N LYS A 28 17.07 14.35 5.52
CA LYS A 28 17.77 14.32 6.82
C LYS A 28 17.13 13.32 7.81
N PRO A 29 17.91 12.71 8.72
CA PRO A 29 17.45 11.60 9.55
C PRO A 29 16.22 11.90 10.41
N ASP A 30 16.16 13.07 11.06
CA ASP A 30 15.06 13.39 12.00
C ASP A 30 13.72 13.55 11.27
N ALA A 31 13.71 14.31 10.18
CA ALA A 31 12.51 14.50 9.37
C ALA A 31 12.11 13.21 8.63
N PHE A 32 13.09 12.38 8.22
CA PHE A 32 12.80 11.06 7.69
C PHE A 32 12.12 10.17 8.73
N LEU A 33 12.57 10.14 9.99
CA LEU A 33 11.98 9.30 11.02
C LEU A 33 10.55 9.73 11.36
N GLU A 34 10.28 11.03 11.41
CA GLU A 34 8.93 11.57 11.60
C GLU A 34 8.03 11.22 10.41
N TRP A 35 8.50 11.50 9.19
CA TRP A 35 7.80 11.12 7.97
C TRP A 35 7.56 9.61 7.87
N PHE A 36 8.56 8.80 8.22
CA PHE A 36 8.49 7.35 8.14
C PHE A 36 7.45 6.83 9.13
N LYS A 37 7.38 7.38 10.35
CA LYS A 37 6.33 7.02 11.31
C LYS A 37 4.94 7.38 10.78
N ASP A 38 4.77 8.62 10.31
CA ASP A 38 3.47 9.11 9.84
C ASP A 38 3.00 8.39 8.58
N LYS A 39 3.89 8.22 7.59
CA LYS A 39 3.53 7.67 6.29
C LYS A 39 3.56 6.15 6.24
N THR A 40 4.39 5.47 7.03
CA THR A 40 4.40 4.00 7.03
C THR A 40 3.06 3.44 7.49
N MET A 41 2.42 4.07 8.48
CA MET A 41 1.10 3.63 8.93
C MET A 41 0.06 3.81 7.83
N VAL A 42 0.06 4.97 7.16
CA VAL A 42 -0.84 5.27 6.02
C VAL A 42 -0.62 4.29 4.87
N TYR A 43 0.64 4.06 4.46
CA TYR A 43 0.95 3.14 3.37
C TYR A 43 0.62 1.69 3.72
N THR A 44 0.82 1.28 4.98
CA THR A 44 0.43 -0.05 5.46
C THR A 44 -1.08 -0.22 5.34
N ILE A 45 -1.87 0.75 5.82
CA ILE A 45 -3.33 0.71 5.70
C ILE A 45 -3.75 0.72 4.22
N ALA A 46 -3.13 1.55 3.38
CA ALA A 46 -3.43 1.59 1.96
C ALA A 46 -3.15 0.24 1.28
N MET A 47 -1.97 -0.33 1.49
CA MET A 47 -1.54 -1.56 0.84
C MET A 47 -2.29 -2.79 1.33
N PHE A 48 -2.61 -2.87 2.63
CA PHE A 48 -3.18 -4.07 3.24
C PHE A 48 -4.70 -3.99 3.44
N PHE A 49 -5.30 -2.80 3.52
CA PHE A 49 -6.75 -2.62 3.64
C PHE A 49 -7.37 -2.05 2.36
N TYR A 50 -7.07 -0.79 2.01
CA TYR A 50 -7.79 -0.09 0.94
C TYR A 50 -7.62 -0.75 -0.43
N VAL A 51 -6.38 -1.08 -0.83
CA VAL A 51 -6.10 -1.68 -2.14
C VAL A 51 -6.75 -3.07 -2.30
N PRO A 52 -6.63 -4.02 -1.36
CA PRO A 52 -7.30 -5.31 -1.48
C PRO A 52 -8.82 -5.20 -1.55
N ILE A 53 -9.44 -4.36 -0.71
CA ILE A 53 -10.89 -4.13 -0.72
C ILE A 53 -11.32 -3.51 -2.05
N ALA A 54 -10.61 -2.48 -2.53
CA ALA A 54 -10.88 -1.84 -3.81
C ALA A 54 -10.77 -2.84 -4.98
N LYS A 55 -9.74 -3.69 -5.01
CA LYS A 55 -9.59 -4.76 -6.02
C LYS A 55 -10.75 -5.75 -5.95
N ILE A 56 -11.18 -6.17 -4.75
CA ILE A 56 -12.33 -7.07 -4.60
C ILE A 56 -13.59 -6.44 -5.19
N ILE A 57 -13.81 -5.14 -4.97
CA ILE A 57 -14.97 -4.41 -5.49
C ILE A 57 -14.92 -4.29 -7.02
N ILE A 58 -13.79 -3.83 -7.57
CA ILE A 58 -13.60 -3.61 -9.02
C ILE A 58 -13.75 -4.93 -9.78
N TYR A 59 -13.05 -5.97 -9.35
CA TYR A 59 -13.05 -7.27 -10.04
C TYR A 59 -14.21 -8.18 -9.63
N LYS A 60 -15.03 -7.77 -8.65
CA LYS A 60 -16.13 -8.55 -8.06
C LYS A 60 -15.72 -9.97 -7.65
N LYS A 61 -14.45 -10.15 -7.28
CA LYS A 61 -13.85 -11.46 -7.01
C LYS A 61 -13.03 -11.41 -5.74
N TYR A 62 -13.36 -12.30 -4.81
CA TYR A 62 -12.59 -12.51 -3.60
C TYR A 62 -11.49 -13.57 -3.79
N SER A 63 -10.31 -13.30 -3.26
CA SER A 63 -9.22 -14.27 -3.14
C SER A 63 -8.88 -14.47 -1.67
N LYS A 64 -8.67 -15.73 -1.25
CA LYS A 64 -8.21 -16.06 0.11
C LYS A 64 -6.86 -15.41 0.44
N ASN A 65 -6.06 -15.07 -0.57
CA ASN A 65 -4.80 -14.37 -0.37
C ASN A 65 -4.99 -12.95 0.17
N TYR A 66 -6.20 -12.38 0.10
CA TYR A 66 -6.51 -11.07 0.66
C TYR A 66 -6.95 -11.10 2.12
N THR A 67 -7.31 -12.27 2.67
CA THR A 67 -7.84 -12.37 4.04
C THR A 67 -6.84 -11.84 5.08
N ALA A 68 -5.63 -12.41 5.11
CA ALA A 68 -4.61 -12.01 6.07
C ALA A 68 -4.15 -10.54 5.88
N PRO A 69 -3.91 -10.05 4.65
CA PRO A 69 -3.72 -8.62 4.39
C PRO A 69 -4.82 -7.73 4.98
N ILE A 70 -6.09 -8.02 4.71
CA ILE A 70 -7.20 -7.18 5.18
C ILE A 70 -7.25 -7.14 6.70
N PHE A 71 -7.10 -8.28 7.37
CA PHE A 71 -7.05 -8.31 8.84
C PHE A 71 -5.88 -7.49 9.40
N LEU A 72 -4.70 -7.60 8.80
CA LEU A 72 -3.55 -6.79 9.18
C LEU A 72 -3.84 -5.29 8.97
N GLY A 73 -4.42 -4.95 7.81
CA GLY A 73 -4.82 -3.58 7.50
C GLY A 73 -5.83 -3.00 8.49
N ILE A 74 -6.82 -3.79 8.93
CA ILE A 74 -7.78 -3.38 9.98
C ILE A 74 -7.07 -3.13 11.31
N LEU A 75 -6.13 -4.01 11.69
CA LEU A 75 -5.35 -3.86 12.91
C LEU A 75 -4.57 -2.55 12.96
N PHE A 76 -4.06 -2.08 11.82
CA PHE A 76 -3.39 -0.77 11.72
C PHE A 76 -4.36 0.40 11.52
N LEU A 77 -5.51 0.19 10.86
CA LEU A 77 -6.50 1.23 10.60
C LEU A 77 -7.15 1.73 11.89
N ILE A 78 -7.53 0.83 12.80
CA ILE A 78 -8.21 1.19 14.06
C ILE A 78 -7.39 2.19 14.90
N PRO A 79 -6.13 1.89 15.28
CA PRO A 79 -5.33 2.83 16.08
C PRO A 79 -5.04 4.12 15.31
N TYR A 80 -4.80 4.04 13.99
CA TYR A 80 -4.59 5.22 13.16
C TYR A 80 -5.82 6.14 13.15
N ALA A 81 -7.02 5.57 12.97
CA ALA A 81 -8.27 6.31 12.98
C ALA A 81 -8.53 7.00 14.33
N ILE A 82 -8.16 6.37 15.45
CA ILE A 82 -8.27 6.96 16.78
C ILE A 82 -7.29 8.14 16.94
N ILE A 83 -6.02 7.94 16.59
CA ILE A 83 -4.97 8.98 16.72
C ILE A 83 -5.31 10.20 15.86
N MET A 84 -5.76 9.95 14.62
CA MET A 84 -6.08 10.98 13.64
C MET A 84 -7.52 11.50 13.73
N LYS A 85 -8.32 10.97 14.66
CA LYS A 85 -9.74 11.32 14.87
C LYS A 85 -10.57 11.20 13.58
N LEU A 86 -10.33 10.15 12.80
CA LEU A 86 -11.06 9.89 11.57
C LEU A 86 -12.48 9.44 11.88
N THR A 87 -13.41 9.91 11.07
CA THR A 87 -14.78 9.42 11.06
C THR A 87 -14.92 8.20 10.15
N PRO A 88 -16.00 7.40 10.30
CA PRO A 88 -16.30 6.34 9.34
C PRO A 88 -16.45 6.86 7.91
N GLU A 89 -16.94 8.10 7.75
CA GLU A 89 -17.07 8.76 6.45
C GLU A 89 -15.71 8.96 5.78
N ASP A 90 -14.70 9.44 6.50
CA ASP A 90 -13.34 9.64 5.97
C ASP A 90 -12.73 8.33 5.44
N VAL A 91 -12.99 7.22 6.14
CA VAL A 91 -12.53 5.89 5.74
C VAL A 91 -13.22 5.46 4.44
N ILE A 92 -14.53 5.68 4.32
CA ILE A 92 -15.30 5.34 3.12
C ILE A 92 -14.87 6.21 1.94
N ILE A 93 -14.70 7.53 2.14
CA ILE A 93 -14.20 8.45 1.10
C ILE A 93 -12.84 7.98 0.58
N THR A 94 -11.92 7.64 1.47
CA THR A 94 -10.59 7.14 1.09
C THR A 94 -10.67 5.84 0.28
N LEU A 95 -11.59 4.94 0.66
CA LEU A 95 -11.83 3.71 -0.10
C LEU A 95 -12.37 4.01 -1.51
N LEU A 96 -13.35 4.92 -1.63
CA LEU A 96 -13.91 5.33 -2.92
C LEU A 96 -12.86 5.99 -3.81
N GLN A 97 -12.03 6.89 -3.26
CA GLN A 97 -10.91 7.48 -3.98
C GLN A 97 -9.91 6.43 -4.46
N THR A 98 -9.63 5.42 -3.64
CA THR A 98 -8.74 4.31 -4.02
C THR A 98 -9.33 3.49 -5.18
N ILE A 99 -10.64 3.22 -5.16
CA ILE A 99 -11.33 2.53 -6.26
C ILE A 99 -11.19 3.34 -7.55
N VAL A 100 -11.51 4.64 -7.51
CA VAL A 100 -11.39 5.53 -8.67
C VAL A 100 -9.96 5.53 -9.21
N ALA A 101 -8.96 5.70 -8.34
CA ALA A 101 -7.55 5.73 -8.74
C ALA A 101 -7.14 4.42 -9.44
N ILE A 102 -7.43 3.26 -8.84
CA ILE A 102 -7.09 1.96 -9.44
C ILE A 102 -7.79 1.79 -10.79
N SER A 103 -9.09 2.13 -10.88
CA SER A 103 -9.83 2.03 -12.13
C SER A 103 -9.21 2.91 -13.22
N VAL A 104 -8.96 4.20 -12.95
CA VAL A 104 -8.36 5.14 -13.90
C VAL A 104 -6.97 4.68 -14.34
N PHE A 105 -6.08 4.36 -13.40
CA PHE A 105 -4.73 3.91 -13.75
C PHE A 105 -4.76 2.60 -14.54
N SER A 106 -5.62 1.64 -14.17
CA SER A 106 -5.72 0.38 -14.93
C SER A 106 -6.14 0.61 -16.38
N THR A 107 -7.05 1.55 -16.63
CA THR A 107 -7.47 1.91 -17.99
C THR A 107 -6.36 2.62 -18.75
N LEU A 108 -5.69 3.61 -18.13
CA LEU A 108 -4.62 4.35 -18.78
C LEU A 108 -3.43 3.46 -19.14
N PHE A 109 -2.98 2.60 -18.21
CA PHE A 109 -1.87 1.68 -18.49
C PHE A 109 -2.23 0.68 -19.58
N HIS A 110 -3.46 0.17 -19.59
CA HIS A 110 -3.89 -0.74 -20.64
C HIS A 110 -3.89 -0.06 -22.02
N LEU A 111 -4.36 1.18 -22.12
CA LEU A 111 -4.33 1.97 -23.36
C LEU A 111 -2.89 2.24 -23.84
N ILE A 112 -1.98 2.57 -22.92
CA ILE A 112 -0.56 2.78 -23.24
C ILE A 112 0.10 1.49 -23.74
N GLU A 113 -0.18 0.34 -23.11
CA GLU A 113 0.34 -0.95 -23.56
C GLU A 113 -0.15 -1.31 -24.97
N GLU A 114 -1.41 -0.99 -25.29
CA GLU A 114 -1.97 -1.19 -26.64
C GLU A 114 -1.35 -0.26 -27.69
N GLU A 115 -0.97 0.97 -27.33
CA GLU A 115 -0.29 1.90 -28.27
C GLU A 115 1.18 1.55 -28.56
N ILE A 116 1.85 0.82 -27.65
CA ILE A 116 3.27 0.46 -27.77
C ILE A 116 3.46 -0.90 -28.49
N THR A 117 2.38 -1.66 -28.74
CA THR A 117 2.39 -3.00 -29.38
C THR A 117 1.90 -2.95 -30.82
#